data_AF-A0A2H4Y2Q2-F1
#
_entry.id   AF-A0A2H4Y2Q2-F1
#
_cell.length_a   1.000
_cell.length_b   1.000
_cell.length_c   1.000
_cell.angle_alpha   90.00
_cell.angle_beta   90.00
_cell.angle_gamma   90.00
#
_symmetry.space_group_name_H-M   'P 1'
#
loop_
_entity.id
_entity.type
_entity.pdbx_description
1 polymer ?
#
loop_
_entity_poly.entity_id
_entity_poly.type
_entity_poly.pdbx_seq_one_letter_code
_entity_poly.pdbx_strand_id
1 'polypeptide(L)'
;DKKQIPTCMPSKCLDPPLHENHLVLKEIPNEVGVVRFSCKDGHVLEGSSVLKCLPSQQWNDSFPICKLVFCSSPPELTYGEPIFVPSLYFGSTVKYTCVDGFLLKGDSVITCNASGMWSPNFPNCSPIECQQPEEILNGIVDVQGLTFLSAALYTCKPGYELIGNSTLICGADGYWQGGKPICKPIRCSKAKEIPNGRYSFQSLHYGQTITYTCNRGFRLQGQNVLTCLETGEWNSNPPSCMEITCDPPQGIDNGFVEGADYSYGAMIIYSCMPGFQLVGFAMQ
;
A
#
# COMPACT_ATOMS: atom_id res chain seq x y z
N ASP A 1 -3.07 -98.60 -46.57
CA ASP A 1 -3.74 -97.40 -46.05
C ASP A 1 -2.86 -96.58 -45.12
N LYS A 2 -2.39 -95.42 -45.58
CA LYS A 2 -1.74 -94.43 -44.70
C LYS A 2 -2.85 -93.70 -43.95
N LYS A 3 -3.08 -94.06 -42.68
CA LYS A 3 -3.94 -93.30 -41.77
C LYS A 3 -3.34 -91.90 -41.59
N GLN A 4 -4.02 -90.91 -42.15
CA GLN A 4 -3.64 -89.51 -42.03
C GLN A 4 -3.95 -89.07 -40.59
N ILE A 5 -2.90 -88.74 -39.83
CA ILE A 5 -3.01 -88.24 -38.46
C ILE A 5 -3.66 -86.84 -38.56
N PRO A 6 -4.78 -86.57 -37.89
CA PRO A 6 -5.41 -85.25 -37.94
C PRO A 6 -4.49 -84.24 -37.25
N THR A 7 -3.99 -83.27 -38.02
CA THR A 7 -3.24 -82.11 -37.53
C THR A 7 -4.17 -80.92 -37.38
N CYS A 8 -4.22 -80.34 -36.18
CA CYS A 8 -4.93 -79.10 -35.93
C CYS A 8 -4.17 -77.93 -36.57
N MET A 9 -4.82 -77.21 -37.48
CA MET A 9 -4.31 -75.95 -38.02
C MET A 9 -5.02 -74.77 -37.33
N PRO A 10 -4.33 -73.65 -37.05
CA PRO A 10 -4.97 -72.47 -36.47
C PRO A 10 -6.07 -71.93 -37.38
N SER A 11 -7.23 -71.59 -36.81
CA SER A 11 -8.28 -70.86 -37.52
C SER A 11 -7.77 -69.46 -37.90
N LYS A 12 -7.99 -69.05 -39.16
CA LYS A 12 -7.63 -67.72 -39.65
C LYS A 12 -8.85 -66.81 -39.64
N CYS A 13 -8.88 -65.85 -38.71
CA CYS A 13 -9.91 -64.81 -38.66
C CYS A 13 -9.54 -63.59 -39.53
N LEU A 14 -10.52 -62.72 -39.77
CA LEU A 14 -10.31 -61.44 -40.47
C LEU A 14 -9.27 -60.59 -39.73
N ASP A 15 -8.36 -59.97 -40.49
CA ASP A 15 -7.36 -59.05 -39.96
C ASP A 15 -8.03 -57.83 -39.30
N PRO A 16 -7.58 -57.37 -38.11
CA PRO A 16 -8.19 -56.23 -37.44
C PRO A 16 -7.96 -54.91 -38.21
N PRO A 17 -8.94 -53.99 -38.21
CA PRO A 17 -8.81 -52.68 -38.86
C PRO A 17 -8.01 -51.69 -38.00
N LEU A 18 -6.67 -51.83 -38.00
CA LEU A 18 -5.79 -51.07 -37.09
C LEU A 18 -5.66 -49.59 -37.42
N HIS A 19 -5.57 -49.25 -38.72
CA HIS A 19 -5.24 -47.89 -39.15
C HIS A 19 -6.44 -46.93 -39.07
N GLU A 20 -7.64 -47.42 -39.38
CA GLU A 20 -8.87 -46.62 -39.44
C GLU A 20 -9.42 -46.28 -38.04
N ASN A 21 -9.14 -47.10 -37.03
CA ASN A 21 -9.76 -46.99 -35.70
C ASN A 21 -8.79 -46.58 -34.59
N HIS A 22 -7.60 -46.08 -34.91
CA HIS A 22 -6.56 -45.72 -33.92
C HIS A 22 -6.20 -46.85 -32.94
N LEU A 23 -6.45 -48.09 -33.34
CA LEU A 23 -6.22 -49.29 -32.56
C LEU A 23 -4.75 -49.69 -32.62
N VAL A 24 -4.24 -50.14 -31.48
CA VAL A 24 -2.89 -50.66 -31.28
C VAL A 24 -3.03 -52.09 -30.76
N LEU A 25 -2.52 -53.04 -31.52
CA LEU A 25 -2.40 -54.43 -31.09
C LEU A 25 -1.32 -54.54 -30.02
N LYS A 26 -1.65 -55.19 -28.91
CA LYS A 26 -0.68 -55.66 -27.93
C LYS A 26 -0.48 -57.15 -28.13
N GLU A 27 0.73 -57.56 -28.50
CA GLU A 27 1.09 -58.97 -28.60
C GLU A 27 0.96 -59.63 -27.22
N ILE A 28 0.26 -60.76 -27.17
CA ILE A 28 0.20 -61.62 -25.99
C ILE A 28 1.14 -62.80 -26.26
N PRO A 29 2.27 -62.93 -25.55
CA PRO A 29 3.08 -64.13 -25.62
C PRO A 29 2.24 -65.33 -25.16
N ASN A 30 2.26 -66.42 -25.92
CA ASN A 30 1.68 -67.73 -25.59
C ASN A 30 0.15 -67.92 -25.76
N GLU A 31 -0.59 -67.00 -26.38
CA GLU A 31 -2.02 -67.22 -26.71
C GLU A 31 -2.28 -67.16 -28.23
N VAL A 32 -2.32 -68.33 -28.89
CA VAL A 32 -2.63 -68.43 -30.32
C VAL A 32 -4.13 -68.20 -30.54
N GLY A 33 -4.49 -67.25 -31.41
CA GLY A 33 -5.89 -66.93 -31.72
C GLY A 33 -6.54 -65.93 -30.76
N VAL A 34 -5.77 -65.29 -29.88
CA VAL A 34 -6.25 -64.20 -29.00
C VAL A 34 -5.51 -62.91 -29.35
N VAL A 35 -6.25 -61.82 -29.47
CA VAL A 35 -5.69 -60.48 -29.72
C VAL A 35 -6.16 -59.51 -28.64
N ARG A 36 -5.26 -58.65 -28.17
CA ARG A 36 -5.58 -57.55 -27.26
C ARG A 36 -5.44 -56.22 -27.97
N PHE A 37 -6.46 -55.41 -27.81
CA PHE A 37 -6.51 -54.06 -28.35
C PHE A 37 -6.27 -53.02 -27.25
N SER A 38 -5.63 -51.94 -27.66
CA SER A 38 -5.50 -50.69 -26.92
C SER A 38 -5.64 -49.53 -27.91
N CYS A 39 -5.87 -48.33 -27.42
CA CYS A 39 -5.89 -47.15 -28.27
C CYS A 39 -4.57 -46.40 -28.21
N LYS A 40 -4.28 -45.61 -29.25
CA LYS A 40 -3.25 -44.56 -29.17
C LYS A 40 -3.58 -43.56 -28.07
N ASP A 41 -2.56 -42.85 -27.58
CA ASP A 41 -2.74 -41.82 -26.54
C ASP A 41 -3.84 -40.81 -26.92
N GLY A 42 -4.59 -40.37 -25.91
CA GLY A 42 -5.71 -39.45 -26.10
C GLY A 42 -7.00 -40.08 -26.60
N HIS A 43 -7.07 -41.42 -26.68
CA HIS A 43 -8.27 -42.13 -27.05
C HIS A 43 -8.61 -43.21 -26.01
N VAL A 44 -9.91 -43.39 -25.75
CA VAL A 44 -10.45 -44.42 -24.87
C VAL A 44 -11.07 -45.55 -25.70
N LEU A 45 -10.79 -46.78 -25.31
CA LEU A 45 -11.29 -47.98 -25.99
C LEU A 45 -12.73 -48.28 -25.54
N GLU A 46 -13.64 -48.40 -26.50
CA GLU A 46 -15.03 -48.79 -26.27
C GLU A 46 -15.31 -50.13 -26.96
N GLY A 47 -15.84 -51.08 -26.18
CA GLY A 47 -16.04 -52.47 -26.61
C GLY A 47 -14.99 -53.43 -26.03
N SER A 48 -14.92 -54.63 -26.59
CA SER A 48 -14.08 -55.70 -26.05
C SER A 48 -12.60 -55.45 -26.29
N SER A 49 -11.83 -55.28 -25.21
CA SER A 49 -10.37 -55.11 -25.26
C SER A 49 -9.61 -56.37 -25.66
N VAL A 50 -10.27 -57.54 -25.67
CA VAL A 50 -9.69 -58.82 -26.03
C VAL A 50 -10.67 -59.59 -26.91
N LEU A 51 -10.22 -60.00 -28.10
CA LEU A 51 -11.00 -60.85 -29.00
C LEU A 51 -10.34 -62.23 -29.16
N LYS A 52 -11.17 -63.26 -29.28
CA LYS A 52 -10.77 -64.65 -29.48
C LYS A 52 -11.33 -65.17 -30.81
N CYS A 53 -10.47 -65.76 -31.63
CA CYS A 53 -10.85 -66.34 -32.91
C CYS A 53 -11.49 -67.71 -32.69
N LEU A 54 -12.75 -67.87 -33.08
CA LEU A 54 -13.51 -69.11 -32.91
C LEU A 54 -13.21 -70.11 -34.04
N PRO A 55 -13.50 -71.42 -33.84
CA PRO A 55 -13.40 -72.43 -34.91
C PRO A 55 -14.25 -72.12 -36.16
N SER A 56 -15.29 -71.29 -36.01
CA SER A 56 -16.11 -70.77 -37.11
C SER A 56 -15.42 -69.72 -37.99
N GLN A 57 -14.14 -69.41 -37.75
CA GLN A 57 -13.36 -68.36 -38.43
C GLN A 57 -13.94 -66.94 -38.20
N GLN A 58 -14.68 -66.77 -37.11
CA GLN A 58 -15.25 -65.49 -36.70
C GLN A 58 -14.72 -65.09 -35.32
N TRP A 59 -14.62 -63.77 -35.08
CA TRP A 59 -14.34 -63.24 -33.76
C TRP A 59 -15.54 -63.45 -32.83
N ASN A 60 -15.27 -63.66 -31.54
CA ASN A 60 -16.31 -63.82 -30.53
C ASN A 60 -17.10 -62.54 -30.22
N ASP A 61 -16.62 -61.39 -30.68
CA ASP A 61 -17.26 -60.09 -30.55
C ASP A 61 -16.79 -59.16 -31.68
N SER A 62 -17.44 -58.00 -31.80
CA SER A 62 -17.10 -56.92 -32.72
C SER A 62 -15.78 -56.23 -32.35
N PHE A 63 -15.12 -55.62 -33.36
CA PHE A 63 -13.91 -54.85 -33.12
C PHE A 63 -14.20 -53.61 -32.26
N PRO A 64 -13.37 -53.31 -31.25
CA PRO A 64 -13.54 -52.13 -30.42
C PRO A 64 -13.27 -50.85 -31.22
N ILE A 65 -13.79 -49.72 -30.72
CA ILE A 65 -13.63 -48.40 -31.34
C ILE A 65 -12.86 -47.50 -30.36
N CYS A 66 -11.90 -46.73 -30.87
CA CYS A 66 -11.19 -45.72 -30.08
C CYS A 66 -11.87 -44.36 -30.23
N LYS A 67 -12.44 -43.83 -29.15
CA LYS A 67 -13.02 -42.48 -29.11
C LYS A 67 -12.05 -41.49 -28.48
N LEU A 68 -12.08 -40.23 -28.91
CA LEU A 68 -11.30 -39.15 -28.31
C LEU A 68 -11.61 -38.97 -26.82
N VAL A 69 -10.58 -38.74 -26.02
CA VAL A 69 -10.70 -38.34 -24.62
C VAL A 69 -11.07 -36.86 -24.54
N PHE A 70 -12.09 -36.56 -23.75
CA PHE A 70 -12.53 -35.20 -23.45
C PHE A 70 -12.28 -34.88 -21.98
N CYS A 71 -11.70 -33.72 -21.73
CA CYS A 71 -11.62 -33.12 -20.41
C CYS A 71 -12.90 -32.35 -20.07
N SER A 72 -13.14 -32.18 -18.77
CA SER A 72 -14.20 -31.29 -18.29
C SER A 72 -13.93 -29.84 -18.70
N SER A 73 -14.94 -28.97 -18.55
CA SER A 73 -14.72 -27.53 -18.64
C SER A 73 -13.58 -27.11 -17.71
N PRO A 74 -12.69 -26.18 -18.14
CA PRO A 74 -11.63 -25.67 -17.28
C PRO A 74 -12.24 -25.02 -16.04
N PRO A 75 -11.64 -25.19 -14.86
CA PRO A 75 -12.16 -24.57 -13.64
C PRO A 75 -12.03 -23.05 -13.68
N GLU A 76 -12.94 -22.37 -12.98
CA GLU A 76 -12.87 -20.93 -12.74
C GLU A 76 -11.81 -20.62 -11.69
N LEU A 77 -10.99 -19.60 -11.94
CA LEU A 77 -10.03 -19.10 -10.97
C LEU A 77 -10.58 -17.81 -10.36
N THR A 78 -10.55 -17.71 -9.02
CA THR A 78 -10.89 -16.45 -8.36
C THR A 78 -9.86 -15.40 -8.77
N TYR A 79 -10.32 -14.25 -9.27
CA TYR A 79 -9.46 -13.18 -9.80
C TYR A 79 -8.60 -13.59 -11.01
N GLY A 80 -9.01 -14.63 -11.74
CA GLY A 80 -8.35 -15.04 -12.98
C GLY A 80 -9.34 -15.48 -14.05
N GLU A 81 -8.92 -15.38 -15.30
CA GLU A 81 -9.73 -15.75 -16.46
C GLU A 81 -8.92 -16.57 -17.47
N PRO A 82 -9.56 -17.54 -18.17
CA PRO A 82 -8.93 -18.24 -19.27
C PRO A 82 -8.92 -17.33 -20.51
N ILE A 83 -7.74 -17.10 -21.08
CA ILE A 83 -7.58 -16.24 -22.27
C ILE A 83 -8.24 -16.86 -23.51
N PHE A 84 -8.24 -18.21 -23.59
CA PHE A 84 -8.74 -18.94 -24.76
C PHE A 84 -8.98 -20.41 -24.45
N VAL A 85 -10.14 -20.94 -24.84
CA VAL A 85 -10.49 -22.37 -24.72
C VAL A 85 -10.90 -22.88 -26.11
N PRO A 86 -9.96 -23.35 -26.95
CA PRO A 86 -10.28 -23.76 -28.33
C PRO A 86 -11.12 -25.03 -28.38
N SER A 87 -10.84 -25.95 -27.48
CA SER A 87 -11.43 -27.28 -27.43
C SER A 87 -11.10 -27.97 -26.11
N LEU A 88 -11.81 -29.06 -25.82
CA LEU A 88 -11.68 -29.81 -24.56
C LEU A 88 -11.17 -31.24 -24.76
N TYR A 89 -10.50 -31.55 -25.87
CA TYR A 89 -10.01 -32.91 -26.13
C TYR A 89 -8.54 -33.08 -25.72
N PHE A 90 -8.05 -34.31 -25.73
CA PHE A 90 -6.65 -34.62 -25.40
C PHE A 90 -5.65 -33.72 -26.14
N GLY A 91 -4.70 -33.14 -25.39
CA GLY A 91 -3.69 -32.23 -25.93
C GLY A 91 -4.14 -30.77 -26.05
N SER A 92 -5.43 -30.46 -25.83
CA SER A 92 -5.89 -29.08 -25.70
C SER A 92 -5.22 -28.38 -24.54
N THR A 93 -4.89 -27.10 -24.72
CA THR A 93 -4.25 -26.26 -23.70
C THR A 93 -5.12 -25.07 -23.35
N VAL A 94 -5.14 -24.69 -22.08
CA VAL A 94 -5.81 -23.48 -21.58
C VAL A 94 -4.79 -22.62 -20.88
N LYS A 95 -4.74 -21.34 -21.26
CA LYS A 95 -3.87 -20.35 -20.63
C LYS A 95 -4.68 -19.43 -19.73
N TYR A 96 -4.24 -19.29 -18.50
CA TYR A 96 -4.84 -18.38 -17.51
C TYR A 96 -4.05 -17.09 -17.38
N THR A 97 -4.78 -16.01 -17.11
CA THR A 97 -4.26 -14.72 -16.66
C THR A 97 -5.02 -14.27 -15.43
N CYS A 98 -4.34 -13.51 -14.57
CA CYS A 98 -4.99 -12.84 -13.45
C CYS A 98 -5.47 -11.46 -13.87
N VAL A 99 -6.52 -10.97 -13.20
CA VAL A 99 -6.97 -9.58 -13.34
C VAL A 99 -5.91 -8.62 -12.79
N ASP A 100 -6.01 -7.34 -13.18
CA ASP A 100 -5.07 -6.32 -12.74
C ASP A 100 -4.93 -6.27 -11.20
N GLY A 101 -3.68 -6.17 -10.74
CA GLY A 101 -3.35 -6.15 -9.32
C GLY A 101 -3.22 -7.52 -8.66
N PHE A 102 -3.32 -8.61 -9.44
CA PHE A 102 -3.08 -9.97 -8.99
C PHE A 102 -1.94 -10.63 -9.78
N LEU A 103 -1.11 -11.38 -9.07
CA LEU A 103 0.01 -12.13 -9.63
C LEU A 103 -0.37 -13.61 -9.77
N LEU A 104 -0.12 -14.17 -10.96
CA LEU A 104 -0.30 -15.60 -11.23
C LEU A 104 0.85 -16.40 -10.60
N LYS A 105 0.51 -17.29 -9.67
CA LYS A 105 1.43 -18.24 -9.04
C LYS A 105 1.19 -19.66 -9.57
N GLY A 106 2.24 -20.27 -10.12
CA GLY A 106 2.19 -21.60 -10.74
C GLY A 106 2.25 -21.54 -12.27
N ASP A 107 1.91 -22.66 -12.91
CA ASP A 107 1.95 -22.76 -14.37
C ASP A 107 0.75 -22.05 -14.99
N SER A 108 1.02 -21.06 -15.84
CA SER A 108 -0.02 -20.30 -16.55
C SER A 108 -0.78 -21.13 -17.60
N VAL A 109 -0.29 -22.32 -17.95
CA VAL A 109 -0.85 -23.18 -19.00
C VAL A 109 -1.10 -24.58 -18.44
N ILE A 110 -2.34 -25.04 -18.59
CA ILE A 110 -2.74 -26.43 -18.32
C ILE A 110 -3.06 -27.15 -19.62
N THR A 111 -2.85 -28.46 -19.64
CA THR A 111 -3.04 -29.34 -20.79
C THR A 111 -3.95 -30.50 -20.42
N CYS A 112 -4.89 -30.83 -21.31
CA CYS A 112 -5.76 -31.99 -21.17
C CYS A 112 -4.96 -33.28 -21.43
N ASN A 113 -4.83 -34.12 -20.40
CA ASN A 113 -4.04 -35.35 -20.48
C ASN A 113 -4.87 -36.56 -20.95
N ALA A 114 -4.20 -37.69 -21.17
CA ALA A 114 -4.84 -38.92 -21.66
C ALA A 114 -5.84 -39.54 -20.67
N SER A 115 -5.81 -39.12 -19.40
CA SER A 115 -6.81 -39.52 -18.39
C SER A 115 -8.07 -38.66 -18.39
N GLY A 116 -8.15 -37.64 -19.26
CA GLY A 116 -9.29 -36.71 -19.29
C GLY A 116 -9.24 -35.68 -18.16
N MET A 117 -8.06 -35.44 -17.59
CA MET A 117 -7.84 -34.47 -16.52
C MET A 117 -6.90 -33.36 -16.99
N TRP A 118 -7.12 -32.16 -16.47
CA TRP A 118 -6.22 -31.03 -16.69
C TRP A 118 -4.96 -31.17 -15.82
N SER A 119 -3.80 -30.89 -16.42
CA SER A 119 -2.49 -30.95 -15.75
C SER A 119 -1.52 -29.90 -16.32
N PRO A 120 -0.59 -29.33 -15.55
CA PRO A 120 -0.33 -29.56 -14.12
C PRO A 120 -1.42 -28.93 -13.23
N ASN A 121 -1.20 -28.90 -11.92
CA ASN A 121 -2.13 -28.30 -10.96
C ASN A 121 -2.49 -26.85 -11.34
N PHE A 122 -3.69 -26.42 -10.97
CA PHE A 122 -4.20 -25.09 -11.32
C PHE A 122 -3.36 -23.97 -10.69
N PRO A 123 -3.12 -22.87 -11.43
CA PRO A 123 -2.47 -21.70 -10.86
C PRO A 123 -3.41 -20.96 -9.90
N ASN A 124 -2.83 -20.11 -9.06
CA ASN A 124 -3.57 -19.25 -8.14
C ASN A 124 -3.24 -17.77 -8.40
N CYS A 125 -4.26 -16.93 -8.42
CA CYS A 125 -4.11 -15.47 -8.48
C CYS A 125 -4.08 -14.89 -7.07
N SER A 126 -2.89 -14.52 -6.61
CA SER A 126 -2.72 -13.84 -5.31
C SER A 126 -2.62 -12.33 -5.52
N PRO A 127 -3.21 -11.50 -4.65
CA PRO A 127 -3.07 -10.05 -4.76
C PRO A 127 -1.59 -9.65 -4.69
N ILE A 128 -1.23 -8.62 -5.45
CA ILE A 128 0.11 -8.03 -5.39
C ILE A 128 0.28 -7.36 -4.03
N GLU A 129 1.44 -7.55 -3.42
CA GLU A 129 1.78 -6.98 -2.11
C GLU A 129 2.80 -5.86 -2.28
N CYS A 130 2.47 -4.68 -1.75
CA CYS A 130 3.37 -3.56 -1.62
C CYS A 130 4.29 -3.75 -0.39
N GLN A 131 5.46 -3.12 -0.44
CA GLN A 131 6.39 -3.07 0.69
C GLN A 131 5.77 -2.34 1.88
N GLN A 132 6.22 -2.62 3.10
CA GLN A 132 5.79 -1.88 4.29
C GLN A 132 6.05 -0.36 4.09
N PRO A 133 5.04 0.51 4.20
CA PRO A 133 5.24 1.96 4.12
C PRO A 133 6.26 2.45 5.15
N GLU A 134 7.16 3.34 4.71
CA GLU A 134 8.18 3.91 5.59
C GLU A 134 7.60 4.95 6.55
N GLU A 135 8.07 4.93 7.80
CA GLU A 135 7.75 6.00 8.74
C GLU A 135 8.32 7.35 8.30
N ILE A 136 7.62 8.42 8.68
CA ILE A 136 8.02 9.81 8.43
C ILE A 136 8.32 10.51 9.75
N LEU A 137 9.32 11.41 9.73
CA LEU A 137 9.66 12.21 10.90
C LEU A 137 8.46 13.08 11.32
N ASN A 138 8.15 13.08 12.62
CA ASN A 138 7.01 13.81 13.20
C ASN A 138 5.64 13.44 12.62
N GLY A 139 5.52 12.27 11.99
CA GLY A 139 4.24 11.71 11.59
C GLY A 139 4.02 10.31 12.16
N ILE A 140 2.86 9.78 11.81
CA ILE A 140 2.32 8.48 12.20
C ILE A 140 1.71 7.90 10.93
N VAL A 141 2.00 6.62 10.65
CA VAL A 141 1.42 5.89 9.53
C VAL A 141 0.51 4.79 10.05
N ASP A 142 -0.73 4.79 9.60
CA ASP A 142 -1.73 3.74 9.85
C ASP A 142 -1.87 2.89 8.58
N VAL A 143 -1.53 1.60 8.67
CA VAL A 143 -1.46 0.70 7.51
C VAL A 143 -2.63 -0.27 7.57
N GLN A 144 -3.58 -0.12 6.65
CA GLN A 144 -4.81 -0.93 6.60
C GLN A 144 -4.67 -2.18 5.71
N GLY A 145 -3.44 -2.65 5.53
CA GLY A 145 -3.09 -3.79 4.67
C GLY A 145 -1.95 -3.44 3.71
N LEU A 146 -1.39 -4.47 3.08
CA LEU A 146 -0.26 -4.35 2.15
C LEU A 146 -0.61 -4.82 0.73
N THR A 147 -1.81 -5.37 0.51
CA THR A 147 -2.22 -5.93 -0.77
C THR A 147 -2.76 -4.86 -1.72
N PHE A 148 -2.90 -5.18 -3.00
CA PHE A 148 -3.50 -4.31 -4.01
C PHE A 148 -4.78 -3.63 -3.51
N LEU A 149 -4.87 -2.32 -3.71
CA LEU A 149 -5.94 -1.42 -3.21
C LEU A 149 -6.01 -1.21 -1.70
N SER A 150 -5.14 -1.83 -0.88
CA SER A 150 -4.97 -1.46 0.52
C SER A 150 -4.46 -0.02 0.65
N ALA A 151 -4.76 0.62 1.78
CA ALA A 151 -4.43 2.01 2.04
C ALA A 151 -3.45 2.16 3.20
N ALA A 152 -2.55 3.14 3.09
CA ALA A 152 -1.70 3.62 4.17
C ALA A 152 -2.00 5.11 4.40
N LEU A 153 -2.40 5.46 5.62
CA LEU A 153 -2.79 6.80 6.01
C LEU A 153 -1.71 7.44 6.88
N TYR A 154 -1.15 8.55 6.40
CA TYR A 154 -0.22 9.39 7.12
C TYR A 154 -0.93 10.53 7.83
N THR A 155 -0.56 10.74 9.08
CA THR A 155 -0.98 11.86 9.91
C THR A 155 0.23 12.48 10.58
N CYS A 156 0.22 13.79 10.80
CA CYS A 156 1.29 14.47 11.51
C CYS A 156 1.00 14.52 13.01
N LYS A 157 2.06 14.47 13.82
CA LYS A 157 1.98 14.71 15.26
C LYS A 157 1.55 16.16 15.53
N PRO A 158 0.99 16.45 16.71
CA PRO A 158 0.58 17.81 17.06
C PRO A 158 1.69 18.84 16.86
N GLY A 159 1.34 20.01 16.33
CA GLY A 159 2.28 21.07 15.98
C GLY A 159 2.98 20.93 14.63
N TYR A 160 2.61 19.93 13.82
CA TYR A 160 3.11 19.71 12.47
C TYR A 160 1.97 19.65 11.45
N GLU A 161 2.18 20.22 10.27
CA GLU A 161 1.28 20.17 9.12
C GLU A 161 1.77 19.14 8.09
N LEU A 162 0.83 18.42 7.47
CA LEU A 162 1.12 17.43 6.45
C LEU A 162 1.22 18.08 5.07
N ILE A 163 2.36 17.88 4.40
CA ILE A 163 2.61 18.35 3.05
C ILE A 163 2.70 17.14 2.11
N GLY A 164 1.77 17.04 1.16
CA GLY A 164 1.65 15.92 0.21
C GLY A 164 0.34 15.16 0.37
N ASN A 165 0.27 13.95 -0.18
CA ASN A 165 -0.91 13.10 -0.05
C ASN A 165 -0.92 12.43 1.32
N SER A 166 -2.02 12.58 2.07
CA SER A 166 -2.19 11.89 3.36
C SER A 166 -2.42 10.39 3.18
N THR A 167 -2.99 9.95 2.06
CA THR A 167 -3.33 8.55 1.81
C THR A 167 -2.56 8.02 0.62
N LEU A 168 -1.88 6.89 0.81
CA LEU A 168 -1.27 6.12 -0.26
C LEU A 168 -2.06 4.85 -0.51
N ILE A 169 -2.13 4.43 -1.77
CA ILE A 169 -2.86 3.22 -2.19
C ILE A 169 -1.88 2.24 -2.84
N CYS A 170 -1.95 0.96 -2.48
CA CYS A 170 -1.09 -0.05 -3.07
C CYS A 170 -1.51 -0.30 -4.53
N GLY A 171 -0.60 -0.02 -5.46
CA GLY A 171 -0.82 -0.14 -6.90
C GLY A 171 -0.65 -1.57 -7.42
N ALA A 172 -1.10 -1.80 -8.65
CA ALA A 172 -0.94 -3.08 -9.34
C ALA A 172 0.51 -3.38 -9.75
N ASP A 173 1.41 -2.41 -9.60
CA ASP A 173 2.84 -2.53 -9.82
C ASP A 173 3.61 -2.94 -8.55
N GLY A 174 2.92 -3.08 -7.41
CA GLY A 174 3.53 -3.37 -6.11
C GLY A 174 4.16 -2.14 -5.44
N TYR A 175 3.85 -0.93 -5.93
CA TYR A 175 4.32 0.32 -5.34
C TYR A 175 3.16 1.15 -4.78
N TRP A 176 3.46 1.88 -3.70
CA TRP A 176 2.51 2.81 -3.10
C TRP A 176 2.33 4.05 -3.97
N GLN A 177 1.10 4.27 -4.41
CA GLN A 177 0.70 5.41 -5.23
C GLN A 177 0.44 6.62 -4.34
N GLY A 178 0.96 7.80 -4.72
CA GLY A 178 0.72 9.07 -4.04
C GLY A 178 1.95 9.77 -3.43
N GLY A 179 3.10 9.09 -3.38
CA GLY A 179 4.38 9.65 -2.91
C GLY A 179 4.45 9.91 -1.40
N LYS A 180 5.61 9.68 -0.79
CA LYS A 180 5.82 9.82 0.66
C LYS A 180 5.59 11.28 1.12
N PRO A 181 4.63 11.57 2.02
CA PRO A 181 4.38 12.92 2.51
C PRO A 181 5.43 13.37 3.54
N ILE A 182 5.44 14.67 3.85
CA ILE A 182 6.38 15.27 4.81
C ILE A 182 5.61 16.09 5.85
N CYS A 183 5.90 15.85 7.12
CA CYS A 183 5.39 16.68 8.22
C CYS A 183 6.33 17.86 8.48
N LYS A 184 5.84 19.08 8.28
CA LYS A 184 6.59 20.31 8.58
C LYS A 184 6.06 20.97 9.85
N PRO A 185 6.93 21.57 10.68
CA PRO A 185 6.45 22.25 11.87
C PRO A 185 5.59 23.45 11.47
N ILE A 186 4.43 23.59 12.13
CA ILE A 186 3.52 24.71 11.91
C ILE A 186 4.24 26.01 12.24
N ARG A 187 3.99 27.04 11.44
CA ARG A 187 4.63 28.35 11.60
C ARG A 187 3.62 29.38 12.07
N CYS A 188 3.92 30.02 13.19
CA CYS A 188 3.13 31.13 13.69
C CYS A 188 3.29 32.38 12.83
N SER A 189 2.25 33.22 12.87
CA SER A 189 2.29 34.56 12.27
C SER A 189 3.45 35.39 12.81
N LYS A 190 3.99 36.30 11.98
CA LYS A 190 5.03 37.22 12.42
C LYS A 190 4.54 38.01 13.63
N ALA A 191 5.35 38.05 14.69
CA ALA A 191 5.07 38.77 15.91
C ALA A 191 4.72 40.24 15.62
N LYS A 192 3.68 40.75 16.29
CA LYS A 192 3.25 42.15 16.13
C LYS A 192 4.28 43.08 16.77
N GLU A 193 4.61 44.16 16.06
CA GLU A 193 5.44 45.23 16.61
C GLU A 193 4.65 46.01 17.67
N ILE A 194 5.33 46.42 18.75
CA ILE A 194 4.72 47.16 19.85
C ILE A 194 5.36 48.55 19.94
N PRO A 195 4.60 49.63 20.16
CA PRO A 195 5.16 50.95 20.38
C PRO A 195 6.11 50.95 21.58
N ASN A 196 7.22 51.69 21.47
CA ASN A 196 8.22 51.82 22.54
C ASN A 196 8.79 50.47 23.04
N GLY A 197 8.81 49.46 22.19
CA GLY A 197 9.43 48.18 22.47
C GLY A 197 9.95 47.48 21.23
N ARG A 198 10.58 46.34 21.44
CA ARG A 198 11.16 45.47 20.41
C ARG A 198 11.00 44.02 20.82
N TYR A 199 11.00 43.10 19.85
CA TYR A 199 11.00 41.67 20.12
C TYR A 199 12.19 40.97 19.46
N SER A 200 12.56 39.84 20.02
CA SER A 200 13.60 38.95 19.49
C SER A 200 13.11 37.51 19.47
N PHE A 201 13.55 36.73 18.49
CA PHE A 201 13.16 35.34 18.29
C PHE A 201 14.25 34.57 17.53
N GLN A 202 14.29 33.25 17.71
CA GLN A 202 15.18 32.37 16.94
C GLN A 202 14.46 31.80 15.72
N SER A 203 13.22 31.34 15.91
CA SER A 203 12.34 30.80 14.88
C SER A 203 10.88 31.09 15.25
N LEU A 204 9.99 31.01 14.27
CA LEU A 204 8.54 31.20 14.45
C LEU A 204 7.77 29.87 14.35
N HIS A 205 8.47 28.74 14.45
CA HIS A 205 7.87 27.42 14.35
C HIS A 205 7.22 27.00 15.68
N TYR A 206 6.33 26.02 15.64
CA TYR A 206 5.68 25.42 16.80
C TYR A 206 6.67 25.15 17.96
N GLY A 207 6.26 25.53 19.17
CA GLY A 207 7.05 25.39 20.39
C GLY A 207 8.16 26.43 20.56
N GLN A 208 8.45 27.26 19.55
CA GLN A 208 9.41 28.35 19.68
C GLN A 208 8.81 29.56 20.37
N THR A 209 9.68 30.39 20.94
CA THR A 209 9.28 31.57 21.70
C THR A 209 9.80 32.86 21.10
N ILE A 210 9.04 33.93 21.32
CA ILE A 210 9.44 35.31 21.08
C ILE A 210 9.49 36.06 22.40
N THR A 211 10.47 36.95 22.55
CA THR A 211 10.64 37.75 23.77
C THR A 211 10.54 39.24 23.45
N TYR A 212 9.58 39.91 24.08
CA TYR A 212 9.38 41.35 24.04
C TYR A 212 10.20 42.06 25.12
N THR A 213 10.74 43.21 24.74
CA THR A 213 11.49 44.10 25.63
C THR A 213 11.07 45.53 25.36
N CYS A 214 10.77 46.30 26.40
CA CYS A 214 10.47 47.72 26.26
C CYS A 214 11.75 48.54 26.15
N ASN A 215 11.65 49.67 25.45
CA ASN A 215 12.70 50.68 25.38
C ASN A 215 12.92 51.30 26.78
N ARG A 216 14.07 51.94 26.98
CA ARG A 216 14.34 52.66 28.24
C ARG A 216 13.27 53.74 28.47
N GLY A 217 12.83 53.88 29.72
CA GLY A 217 11.72 54.76 30.11
C GLY A 217 10.32 54.16 30.00
N PHE A 218 10.20 52.90 29.58
CA PHE A 218 8.94 52.19 29.52
C PHE A 218 8.99 50.88 30.33
N ARG A 219 7.90 50.59 31.03
CA ARG A 219 7.66 49.32 31.74
C ARG A 219 6.79 48.40 30.89
N LEU A 220 7.14 47.12 30.87
CA LEU A 220 6.37 46.11 30.15
C LEU A 220 5.14 45.71 30.96
N GLN A 221 3.96 45.80 30.35
CA GLN A 221 2.69 45.36 30.91
C GLN A 221 2.13 44.19 30.09
N GLY A 222 2.05 43.01 30.72
CA GLY A 222 1.62 41.77 30.08
C GLY A 222 2.71 40.69 30.06
N GLN A 223 2.52 39.66 29.24
CA GLN A 223 3.47 38.56 29.13
C GLN A 223 4.62 38.95 28.19
N ASN A 224 5.85 38.91 28.69
CA ASN A 224 7.04 39.28 27.90
C ASN A 224 7.49 38.16 26.93
N VAL A 225 7.13 36.90 27.20
CA VAL A 225 7.47 35.75 26.35
C VAL A 225 6.21 35.11 25.81
N LEU A 226 6.07 35.05 24.48
CA LEU A 226 4.97 34.34 23.82
C LEU A 226 5.51 33.05 23.18
N THR A 227 4.71 31.99 23.21
CA THR A 227 5.04 30.66 22.66
C THR A 227 4.12 30.36 21.49
N CYS A 228 4.68 29.82 20.40
CA CYS A 228 3.93 29.41 19.22
C CYS A 228 3.17 28.10 19.49
N LEU A 229 1.84 28.15 19.40
CA LEU A 229 0.95 27.01 19.62
C LEU A 229 0.79 26.15 18.37
N GLU A 230 0.24 24.95 18.55
CA GLU A 230 -0.05 24.01 17.46
C GLU A 230 -1.11 24.53 16.49
N THR A 231 -1.90 25.52 16.89
CA THR A 231 -2.88 26.20 16.03
C THR A 231 -2.23 27.16 15.03
N GLY A 232 -0.93 27.46 15.15
CA GLY A 232 -0.27 28.53 14.42
C GLY A 232 -0.50 29.93 15.01
N GLU A 233 -1.09 30.00 16.21
CA GLU A 233 -1.29 31.25 16.95
C GLU A 233 -0.32 31.36 18.15
N TRP A 234 -0.13 32.59 18.61
CA TRP A 234 0.61 32.85 19.84
C TRP A 234 -0.26 32.53 21.05
N ASN A 235 0.33 32.00 22.12
CA ASN A 235 -0.37 31.64 23.35
C ASN A 235 -1.04 32.82 24.08
N SER A 236 -0.68 34.06 23.76
CA SER A 236 -1.27 35.27 24.33
C SER A 236 -1.11 36.45 23.36
N ASN A 237 -1.73 37.57 23.69
CA ASN A 237 -1.59 38.82 22.94
C ASN A 237 -0.25 39.52 23.24
N PRO A 238 0.27 40.35 22.32
CA PRO A 238 1.47 41.15 22.57
C PRO A 238 1.33 42.05 23.80
N PRO A 239 2.39 42.23 24.60
CA PRO A 239 2.37 43.13 25.75
C PRO A 239 2.41 44.60 25.31
N SER A 240 2.06 45.50 26.23
CA SER A 240 2.15 46.95 26.00
C SER A 240 3.33 47.54 26.78
N CYS A 241 4.03 48.49 26.18
CA CYS A 241 5.07 49.26 26.86
C CYS A 241 4.47 50.58 27.36
N MET A 242 4.25 50.66 28.68
CA MET A 242 3.70 51.84 29.33
C MET A 242 4.83 52.74 29.80
N GLU A 243 4.67 54.04 29.63
CA GLU A 243 5.65 55.01 30.12
C GLU A 243 5.82 54.88 31.64
N ILE A 244 7.07 54.97 32.10
CA ILE A 244 7.38 55.03 33.51
C ILE A 244 7.21 56.48 33.92
N THR A 245 6.24 56.74 34.78
CA THR A 245 6.01 58.05 35.40
C THR A 245 6.32 57.97 36.89
N CYS A 246 6.97 59.00 37.41
CA CYS A 246 7.14 59.18 38.85
C CYS A 246 5.87 59.76 39.47
N ASP A 247 5.67 59.50 40.76
CA ASP A 247 4.65 60.22 41.52
C ASP A 247 5.02 61.71 41.56
N PRO A 248 4.03 62.62 41.49
CA PRO A 248 4.30 64.05 41.58
C PRO A 248 5.11 64.37 42.83
N PRO A 249 6.22 65.12 42.70
CA PRO A 249 7.06 65.50 43.84
C PRO A 249 6.22 66.28 44.86
N GLN A 250 6.39 65.97 46.13
CA GLN A 250 5.74 66.74 47.18
C GLN A 250 6.31 68.16 47.20
N GLY A 251 5.43 69.14 47.46
CA GLY A 251 5.85 70.52 47.66
C GLY A 251 6.83 70.63 48.82
N ILE A 252 7.83 71.50 48.67
CA ILE A 252 8.80 71.80 49.73
C ILE A 252 8.33 72.99 50.56
N ASP A 253 8.53 72.93 51.87
CA ASP A 253 8.22 74.05 52.75
C ASP A 253 9.05 75.28 52.38
N ASN A 254 8.39 76.45 52.33
CA ASN A 254 9.00 77.71 51.93
C ASN A 254 9.65 77.72 50.52
N GLY A 255 9.18 76.87 49.61
CA GLY A 255 9.63 76.80 48.22
C GLY A 255 8.56 76.28 47.27
N PHE A 256 8.93 76.05 46.02
CA PHE A 256 8.08 75.53 44.97
C PHE A 256 8.86 74.57 44.06
N VAL A 257 8.15 73.64 43.44
CA VAL A 257 8.70 72.69 42.45
C VAL A 257 8.29 73.15 41.07
N GLU A 258 9.26 73.28 40.17
CA GLU A 258 9.07 73.65 38.77
C GLU A 258 9.22 72.41 37.87
N GLY A 259 8.26 72.20 36.98
CA GLY A 259 8.18 71.05 36.08
C GLY A 259 6.80 70.40 36.14
N ALA A 260 6.21 70.12 34.98
CA ALA A 260 4.88 69.48 34.86
C ALA A 260 4.94 68.08 34.21
N ASP A 261 6.12 67.68 33.74
CA ASP A 261 6.38 66.37 33.14
C ASP A 261 7.13 65.50 34.16
N TYR A 262 6.55 64.35 34.48
CA TYR A 262 7.08 63.37 35.43
C TYR A 262 7.43 62.04 34.74
N SER A 263 7.55 62.05 33.42
CA SER A 263 8.02 60.92 32.64
C SER A 263 9.49 60.61 32.93
N TYR A 264 9.90 59.37 32.63
CA TYR A 264 11.27 58.93 32.81
C TYR A 264 12.26 59.82 32.03
N GLY A 265 13.21 60.41 32.76
CA GLY A 265 14.24 61.29 32.20
C GLY A 265 13.84 62.76 32.14
N ALA A 266 12.60 63.12 32.51
CA ALA A 266 12.23 64.50 32.79
C ALA A 266 12.97 64.99 34.05
N MET A 267 13.32 66.29 34.06
CA MET A 267 13.96 66.94 35.21
C MET A 267 12.98 67.90 35.87
N ILE A 268 12.97 67.89 37.20
CA ILE A 268 12.26 68.89 38.02
C ILE A 268 13.27 69.77 38.76
N ILE A 269 12.88 71.01 39.03
CA ILE A 269 13.74 71.99 39.69
C ILE A 269 13.07 72.45 40.99
N TYR A 270 13.85 72.50 42.08
CA TYR A 270 13.40 73.00 43.36
C TYR A 270 13.87 74.45 43.57
N SER A 271 12.93 75.35 43.83
CA SER A 271 13.17 76.79 44.01
C SER A 271 12.67 77.27 45.38
N CYS A 272 13.48 78.05 46.09
CA CYS A 272 13.10 78.61 47.40
C CYS A 272 12.43 79.98 47.25
N MET A 273 11.49 80.28 48.17
CA MET A 273 10.97 81.63 48.30
C MET A 273 12.07 82.61 48.75
N PRO A 274 11.95 83.92 48.43
CA PRO A 274 12.91 84.93 48.87
C PRO A 274 13.16 84.88 50.38
N GLY A 275 14.43 84.81 50.79
CA GLY A 275 14.84 84.70 52.19
C GLY A 275 15.16 83.28 52.68
N PHE A 276 14.96 82.26 51.85
CA PHE A 276 15.31 80.86 52.13
C PHE A 276 16.38 80.35 51.15
N GLN A 277 17.20 79.40 51.59
CA GLN A 277 18.26 78.79 50.79
C GLN A 277 18.04 77.27 50.71
N LEU A 278 18.14 76.72 49.50
CA LEU A 278 18.03 75.28 49.28
C LEU A 278 19.29 74.59 49.83
N VAL A 279 19.11 73.54 50.64
CA VAL A 279 20.20 72.70 51.13
C VAL A 279 20.01 71.29 50.56
N GLY A 280 20.79 70.93 49.55
CA GLY A 280 20.68 69.65 48.85
C GLY A 280 20.79 69.79 47.33
N PHE A 281 20.29 68.79 46.59
CA PHE A 281 20.24 68.82 45.13
C PHE A 281 19.09 69.70 44.65
N ALA A 282 19.39 70.69 43.80
CA ALA A 282 18.40 71.59 43.22
C ALA A 282 17.61 70.99 42.05
N MET A 283 18.08 69.84 41.53
CA MET A 283 17.52 69.15 40.37
C MET A 283 17.42 67.66 40.67
N GLN A 284 16.34 67.03 40.22
CA GLN A 284 16.11 65.60 40.32
C GLN A 284 15.47 65.04 39.05
#